data_AF-A0A1W9LSC2-F1
#
_entry.id   AF-A0A1W9LSC2-F1
#
_cell.length_a   1.000
_cell.length_b   1.000
_cell.length_c   1.000
_cell.angle_alpha   90.00
_cell.angle_beta   90.00
_cell.angle_gamma   90.00
#
_symmetry.space_group_name_H-M   'P 1'
#
loop_
_entity.id
_entity.type
_entity.pdbx_description
1 polymer ?
#
loop_
_entity_poly.entity_id
_entity_poly.type
_entity_poly.pdbx_seq_one_letter_code
_entity_poly.pdbx_strand_id
1 'polypeptide(L)'
;MAHQISLKSVGCVFICLAAVLWMPAAVYADGDLDDTFKPGTGASSAVYAMAIQPDGKVLIGGYNKIARLNADGTLDTAFAPSISLYDSVYTDSLVLQPDGNILIGGDFSKVNGISRNGIARLNSDGSLDMSFNPGTGASSDVGSVALQPDGKVLIGGNFYRVNGTSRYGIARLNSDGSLDLTFDAGKVDYWVNVVALQSDGKILIGGNFTEI
;
A
#
# COMPACT_ATOMS: atom_id res chain seq x y z
N MET A 1 -68.15 24.28 -47.58
CA MET A 1 -66.81 24.84 -47.78
C MET A 1 -66.03 24.61 -46.50
N ALA A 2 -65.14 23.62 -46.50
CA ALA A 2 -64.29 23.28 -45.37
C ALA A 2 -62.84 23.31 -45.85
N HIS A 3 -62.01 24.02 -45.10
CA HIS A 3 -60.63 24.38 -45.42
C HIS A 3 -59.67 23.21 -45.29
N GLN A 4 -58.68 23.18 -46.19
CA GLN A 4 -57.53 22.29 -46.18
C GLN A 4 -56.49 22.67 -45.11
N ILE A 5 -55.77 21.66 -44.62
CA ILE A 5 -54.34 21.76 -44.25
C ILE A 5 -53.62 20.55 -44.88
N SER A 6 -52.52 20.85 -45.60
CA SER A 6 -51.69 19.91 -46.37
C SER A 6 -50.42 19.57 -45.58
N LEU A 7 -50.12 18.28 -45.40
CA LEU A 7 -48.79 17.78 -45.02
C LEU A 7 -48.18 17.00 -46.21
N LYS A 8 -47.06 17.51 -46.73
CA LYS A 8 -46.06 16.78 -47.53
C LYS A 8 -45.04 16.19 -46.53
N SER A 9 -44.47 15.00 -46.60
CA SER A 9 -44.37 13.94 -47.62
C SER A 9 -43.87 12.68 -46.90
N VAL A 10 -44.39 11.50 -47.28
CA VAL A 10 -43.91 10.17 -46.84
C VAL A 10 -43.06 9.56 -47.95
N GLY A 11 -41.95 8.92 -47.60
CA GLY A 11 -41.42 7.78 -48.35
C GLY A 11 -39.92 7.78 -48.59
N CYS A 12 -39.17 6.98 -47.82
CA CYS A 12 -38.45 5.84 -48.38
C CYS A 12 -37.91 4.96 -47.24
N VAL A 13 -38.33 3.70 -47.25
CA VAL A 13 -37.81 2.61 -46.42
C VAL A 13 -36.56 2.08 -47.09
N PHE A 14 -35.43 2.08 -46.38
CA PHE A 14 -34.39 1.06 -46.51
C PHE A 14 -33.99 0.60 -45.10
N ILE A 15 -34.15 -0.70 -44.88
CA ILE A 15 -33.74 -1.43 -43.70
C ILE A 15 -32.21 -1.46 -43.69
N CYS A 16 -31.59 -0.93 -42.64
CA CYS A 16 -30.28 -1.40 -42.23
C CYS A 16 -30.21 -1.51 -40.70
N LEU A 17 -29.74 -2.67 -40.30
CA LEU A 17 -29.73 -3.29 -38.99
C LEU A 17 -28.60 -2.69 -38.13
N ALA A 18 -28.92 -2.04 -37.01
CA ALA A 18 -28.06 -1.98 -35.83
C ALA A 18 -28.88 -1.46 -34.65
N ALA A 19 -29.06 -2.31 -33.64
CA ALA A 19 -29.71 -1.96 -32.39
C ALA A 19 -29.05 -0.72 -31.76
N VAL A 20 -29.86 0.27 -31.40
CA VAL A 20 -29.50 1.19 -30.32
C VAL A 20 -29.55 0.33 -29.05
N LEU A 21 -28.45 -0.36 -28.77
CA LEU A 21 -28.23 -1.00 -27.48
C LEU A 21 -28.08 0.14 -26.47
N TRP A 22 -29.18 0.45 -25.80
CA TRP A 22 -29.15 1.10 -24.50
C TRP A 22 -28.42 0.15 -23.55
N MET A 23 -27.10 0.27 -23.48
CA MET A 23 -26.37 -0.22 -22.33
C MET A 23 -26.65 0.79 -21.23
N PRO A 24 -27.29 0.42 -20.11
CA PRO A 24 -27.17 1.30 -18.95
C PRO A 24 -25.67 1.39 -18.70
N ALA A 25 -25.11 2.61 -18.79
CA ALA A 25 -23.82 2.85 -18.17
C ALA A 25 -23.96 2.31 -16.75
N ALA A 26 -23.12 1.34 -16.37
CA ALA A 26 -23.13 0.82 -15.02
C ALA A 26 -23.10 2.04 -14.08
N VAL A 27 -24.20 2.26 -13.37
CA VAL A 27 -24.30 3.34 -12.41
C VAL A 27 -23.55 2.81 -11.19
N TYR A 28 -22.22 2.94 -11.21
CA TYR A 28 -21.41 2.68 -10.03
C TYR A 28 -21.73 3.79 -9.04
N ALA A 29 -22.45 3.44 -7.97
CA ALA A 29 -22.79 4.34 -6.89
C ALA A 29 -21.67 4.37 -5.85
N ASP A 30 -21.66 5.42 -5.02
CA ASP A 30 -20.81 5.46 -3.84
C ASP A 30 -21.10 4.24 -2.94
N GLY A 31 -20.04 3.52 -2.57
CA GLY A 31 -20.11 2.28 -1.79
C GLY A 31 -20.22 0.98 -2.60
N ASP A 32 -20.33 1.03 -3.93
CA ASP A 32 -20.31 -0.18 -4.75
C ASP A 32 -18.91 -0.81 -4.77
N LEU A 33 -18.85 -2.15 -4.69
CA LEU A 33 -17.63 -2.89 -4.97
C LEU A 33 -17.30 -2.81 -6.46
N ASP A 34 -16.04 -2.52 -6.80
CA ASP A 34 -15.56 -2.56 -8.18
C ASP A 34 -15.41 -4.02 -8.63
N ASP A 35 -16.43 -4.54 -9.32
CA ASP A 35 -16.41 -5.88 -9.88
C ASP A 35 -15.65 -5.97 -11.21
N THR A 36 -15.19 -4.86 -11.78
CA THR A 36 -14.36 -4.84 -12.99
C THR A 36 -12.88 -5.05 -12.68
N PHE A 37 -12.45 -4.74 -11.45
CA PHE A 37 -11.12 -5.02 -10.95
C PHE A 37 -10.91 -6.53 -10.74
N LYS A 38 -10.19 -7.18 -11.66
CA LYS A 38 -9.90 -8.63 -11.62
C LYS A 38 -8.42 -8.89 -11.33
N PRO A 39 -7.99 -8.99 -10.06
CA PRO A 39 -6.57 -9.10 -9.69
C PRO A 39 -5.89 -10.40 -10.11
N GLY A 40 -6.65 -11.40 -10.61
CA GLY A 40 -6.13 -12.70 -11.05
C GLY A 40 -5.23 -13.36 -10.00
N THR A 41 -4.09 -13.89 -10.43
CA THR A 41 -3.02 -14.41 -9.53
C THR A 41 -2.10 -13.31 -9.00
N GLY A 42 -2.34 -12.05 -9.35
CA GLY A 42 -1.62 -10.89 -8.83
C GLY A 42 -1.73 -10.80 -7.31
N ALA A 43 -2.90 -11.15 -6.75
CA ALA A 43 -3.17 -11.24 -5.31
C ALA A 43 -3.36 -12.70 -4.83
N SER A 44 -2.52 -13.64 -5.29
CA SER A 44 -2.73 -15.09 -5.07
C SER A 44 -2.47 -15.60 -3.63
N SER A 45 -2.48 -14.72 -2.61
CA SER A 45 -2.31 -15.09 -1.19
C SER A 45 -2.97 -14.03 -0.29
N ALA A 46 -2.93 -14.20 1.03
CA ALA A 46 -3.43 -13.22 1.98
C ALA A 46 -2.77 -11.85 1.74
N VAL A 47 -3.60 -10.84 1.51
CA VAL A 47 -3.20 -9.42 1.41
C VAL A 47 -3.42 -8.79 2.78
N TYR A 48 -2.34 -8.33 3.40
CA TYR A 48 -2.37 -7.69 4.72
C TYR A 48 -2.31 -6.16 4.61
N ALA A 49 -1.72 -5.64 3.54
CA ALA A 49 -1.62 -4.21 3.28
C ALA A 49 -1.98 -3.89 1.83
N MET A 50 -2.66 -2.77 1.62
CA MET A 50 -2.99 -2.26 0.30
C MET A 50 -2.90 -0.74 0.26
N ALA A 51 -2.40 -0.19 -0.84
CA ALA A 51 -2.36 1.25 -1.08
C ALA A 51 -2.64 1.55 -2.55
N ILE A 52 -3.39 2.62 -2.82
CA ILE A 52 -3.66 3.09 -4.18
C ILE A 52 -2.66 4.21 -4.50
N GLN A 53 -1.97 4.11 -5.63
CA GLN A 53 -1.06 5.12 -6.14
C GLN A 53 -1.84 6.22 -6.91
N PRO A 54 -1.31 7.45 -7.02
CA PRO A 54 -1.98 8.53 -7.76
C PRO A 54 -2.28 8.24 -9.23
N ASP A 55 -1.57 7.29 -9.85
CA ASP A 55 -1.78 6.83 -11.23
C ASP A 55 -2.89 5.75 -11.33
N GLY A 56 -3.55 5.42 -10.23
CA GLY A 56 -4.61 4.40 -10.16
C GLY A 56 -4.09 2.97 -10.01
N LYS A 57 -2.77 2.75 -9.97
CA LYS A 57 -2.21 1.43 -9.69
C LYS A 57 -2.40 1.07 -8.21
N VAL A 58 -2.47 -0.23 -7.92
CA VAL A 58 -2.70 -0.75 -6.58
C VAL A 58 -1.48 -1.51 -6.11
N LEU A 59 -0.86 -1.05 -5.02
CA LEU A 59 0.16 -1.78 -4.28
C LEU A 59 -0.50 -2.74 -3.32
N ILE A 60 -0.02 -3.98 -3.28
CA ILE A 60 -0.46 -5.01 -2.34
C ILE A 60 0.76 -5.62 -1.65
N GLY A 61 0.62 -5.85 -0.35
CA GLY A 61 1.60 -6.49 0.51
C GLY A 61 0.92 -7.62 1.27
N GLY A 62 1.63 -8.73 1.43
CA GLY A 62 1.04 -9.92 2.02
C GLY A 62 2.05 -11.02 2.23
N TYR A 63 1.54 -12.25 2.35
CA TYR A 63 2.38 -13.42 2.57
C TYR A 63 3.30 -13.66 1.37
N ASN A 64 4.62 -13.59 1.58
CA ASN A 64 5.67 -13.80 0.57
C ASN A 64 5.58 -12.92 -0.68
N LYS A 65 4.86 -11.78 -0.63
CA LYS A 65 4.69 -10.96 -1.83
C LYS A 65 4.47 -9.49 -1.51
N ILE A 66 5.20 -8.66 -2.25
CA ILE A 66 4.79 -7.29 -2.58
C ILE A 66 4.56 -7.27 -4.08
N ALA A 67 3.42 -6.77 -4.52
CA ALA A 67 3.08 -6.68 -5.93
C ALA A 67 2.43 -5.33 -6.23
N ARG A 68 2.42 -4.98 -7.52
CA ARG A 68 1.62 -3.89 -8.03
C ARG A 68 0.67 -4.40 -9.09
N LEU A 69 -0.57 -3.93 -9.04
CA LEU A 69 -1.60 -4.16 -10.03
C LEU A 69 -1.83 -2.86 -10.80
N ASN A 70 -2.09 -2.96 -12.09
CA ASN A 70 -2.57 -1.87 -12.92
C ASN A 70 -4.00 -1.50 -12.51
N ALA A 71 -4.49 -0.35 -12.98
CA ALA A 71 -5.85 0.12 -12.68
C ALA A 71 -6.95 -0.86 -13.13
N ASP A 72 -6.67 -1.71 -14.12
CA ASP A 72 -7.57 -2.76 -14.61
C ASP A 72 -7.47 -4.09 -13.81
N GLY A 73 -6.64 -4.12 -12.76
CA GLY A 73 -6.36 -5.30 -11.94
C GLY A 73 -5.30 -6.25 -12.47
N THR A 74 -4.78 -6.04 -13.69
CA THR A 74 -3.70 -6.90 -14.21
C THR A 74 -2.39 -6.68 -13.45
N LEU A 75 -1.55 -7.70 -13.33
CA LEU A 75 -0.25 -7.59 -12.64
C LEU A 75 0.72 -6.66 -13.41
N ASP A 76 1.27 -5.66 -12.75
CA ASP A 76 2.38 -4.86 -13.26
C ASP A 76 3.70 -5.61 -13.06
N THR A 77 4.11 -6.36 -14.08
CA THR A 77 5.33 -7.18 -14.04
C THR A 77 6.62 -6.36 -14.02
N ALA A 78 6.56 -5.05 -14.30
CA ALA A 78 7.72 -4.18 -14.19
C ALA A 78 8.05 -3.86 -12.71
N PHE A 79 7.07 -3.99 -11.81
CA PHE A 79 7.27 -3.86 -10.38
C PHE A 79 7.53 -5.24 -9.76
N ALA A 80 8.81 -5.58 -9.58
CA ALA A 80 9.22 -6.91 -9.13
C ALA A 80 10.26 -6.86 -7.99
N PRO A 81 9.93 -6.26 -6.83
CA PRO A 81 10.80 -6.36 -5.67
C PRO A 81 10.94 -7.82 -5.23
N SER A 82 12.16 -8.22 -4.89
CA SER A 82 12.48 -9.51 -4.29
C SER A 82 12.59 -9.34 -2.78
N ILE A 83 11.65 -9.93 -2.04
CA ILE A 83 11.67 -9.95 -0.57
C ILE A 83 11.96 -11.38 -0.13
N SER A 84 12.89 -11.59 0.80
CA SER A 84 13.26 -12.95 1.22
C SER A 84 13.42 -13.11 2.73
N LEU A 85 12.91 -14.25 3.22
CA LEU A 85 13.22 -14.86 4.51
C LEU A 85 13.52 -16.34 4.38
N TYR A 86 14.09 -16.87 5.47
CA TYR A 86 13.97 -18.26 5.86
C TYR A 86 12.47 -18.59 6.06
N ASP A 87 11.92 -19.44 5.21
CA ASP A 87 10.62 -20.14 5.26
C ASP A 87 9.26 -19.37 5.35
N SER A 88 9.14 -18.12 5.82
CA SER A 88 7.84 -17.38 5.80
C SER A 88 8.01 -15.85 5.89
N VAL A 89 7.51 -15.07 4.92
CA VAL A 89 7.54 -13.59 4.90
C VAL A 89 6.15 -12.99 5.08
N TYR A 90 6.05 -12.02 5.99
CA TYR A 90 4.88 -11.17 6.15
C TYR A 90 5.28 -9.74 5.82
N THR A 91 4.73 -9.15 4.75
CA THR A 91 4.74 -7.68 4.62
C THR A 91 3.44 -7.17 5.23
N ASP A 92 3.53 -6.73 6.47
CA ASP A 92 2.38 -6.31 7.28
C ASP A 92 1.98 -4.87 7.02
N SER A 93 2.91 -4.04 6.50
CA SER A 93 2.67 -2.62 6.30
C SER A 93 3.27 -2.09 4.99
N LEU A 94 2.47 -1.30 4.27
CA LEU A 94 2.86 -0.54 3.09
C LEU A 94 2.44 0.92 3.26
N VAL A 95 3.37 1.84 3.12
CA VAL A 95 3.08 3.29 3.16
C VAL A 95 3.63 3.95 1.91
N LEU A 96 2.74 4.53 1.11
CA LEU A 96 3.11 5.33 -0.05
C LEU A 96 3.54 6.73 0.40
N GLN A 97 4.73 7.15 -0.02
CA GLN A 97 5.25 8.48 0.22
C GLN A 97 4.83 9.46 -0.88
N PRO A 98 4.79 10.79 -0.62
CA PRO A 98 4.40 11.79 -1.61
C PRO A 98 5.27 11.83 -2.88
N ASP A 99 6.52 11.38 -2.78
CA ASP A 99 7.47 11.28 -3.90
C ASP A 99 7.29 9.99 -4.73
N GLY A 100 6.34 9.12 -4.36
CA GLY A 100 6.08 7.84 -5.01
C GLY A 100 6.93 6.69 -4.48
N ASN A 101 7.84 6.93 -3.54
CA ASN A 101 8.55 5.87 -2.83
C ASN A 101 7.62 5.11 -1.89
N ILE A 102 8.00 3.90 -1.53
CA ILE A 102 7.15 2.98 -0.79
C ILE A 102 7.94 2.48 0.42
N LEU A 103 7.47 2.81 1.62
CA LEU A 103 7.98 2.21 2.85
C LEU A 103 7.30 0.86 3.06
N ILE A 104 8.10 -0.14 3.42
CA ILE A 104 7.63 -1.50 3.65
C ILE A 104 8.06 -1.95 5.06
N GLY A 105 7.11 -2.48 5.82
CA GLY A 105 7.33 -3.04 7.14
C GLY A 105 6.85 -4.49 7.20
N GLY A 106 7.56 -5.33 7.93
CA GLY A 106 7.10 -6.69 8.18
C GLY A 106 8.15 -7.59 8.82
N ASP A 107 7.98 -8.89 8.65
CA ASP A 107 9.02 -9.89 8.88
C ASP A 107 9.75 -10.12 7.55
N PHE A 108 10.93 -9.51 7.40
CA PHE A 108 11.87 -9.82 6.31
C PHE A 108 13.31 -9.49 6.71
N SER A 109 14.28 -10.15 6.06
CA SER A 109 15.72 -9.93 6.32
C SER A 109 16.47 -9.29 5.16
N LYS A 110 15.92 -9.40 3.94
CA LYS A 110 16.53 -8.87 2.73
C LYS A 110 15.48 -8.36 1.76
N VAL A 111 15.90 -7.34 1.03
CA VAL A 111 15.19 -6.76 -0.10
C VAL A 111 16.17 -6.66 -1.25
N ASN A 112 15.82 -7.24 -2.41
CA ASN A 112 16.68 -7.32 -3.59
C ASN A 112 18.09 -7.85 -3.29
N GLY A 113 18.17 -8.85 -2.40
CA GLY A 113 19.43 -9.48 -1.97
C GLY A 113 20.25 -8.68 -0.95
N ILE A 114 19.86 -7.45 -0.64
CA ILE A 114 20.54 -6.57 0.33
C ILE A 114 19.88 -6.70 1.70
N SER A 115 20.69 -6.80 2.75
CA SER A 115 20.20 -6.88 4.13
C SER A 115 19.38 -5.64 4.51
N ARG A 116 18.13 -5.90 4.90
CA ARG A 116 17.15 -4.94 5.41
C ARG A 116 16.25 -5.72 6.35
N ASN A 117 16.45 -5.58 7.66
CA ASN A 117 15.67 -6.31 8.64
C ASN A 117 14.42 -5.50 9.02
N GLY A 118 13.26 -6.03 8.66
CA GLY A 118 11.92 -5.58 9.03
C GLY A 118 11.47 -4.24 8.44
N ILE A 119 12.37 -3.39 7.95
CA ILE A 119 12.05 -2.08 7.37
C ILE A 119 12.92 -1.79 6.16
N ALA A 120 12.30 -1.30 5.08
CA ALA A 120 12.99 -0.83 3.89
C ALA A 120 12.16 0.23 3.17
N ARG A 121 12.79 0.93 2.23
CA ARG A 121 12.13 1.81 1.27
C ARG A 121 12.40 1.31 -0.14
N LEU A 122 11.36 1.22 -0.96
CA LEU A 122 11.43 0.95 -2.38
C LEU A 122 11.24 2.24 -3.15
N ASN A 123 11.89 2.35 -4.31
CA ASN A 123 11.56 3.36 -5.30
C ASN A 123 10.19 3.05 -5.92
N SER A 124 9.62 4.02 -6.64
CA SER A 124 8.33 3.86 -7.32
C SER A 124 8.31 2.72 -8.35
N ASP A 125 9.46 2.26 -8.84
CA ASP A 125 9.59 1.12 -9.76
C ASP A 125 9.76 -0.23 -9.05
N GLY A 126 9.84 -0.25 -7.72
CA GLY A 126 10.04 -1.45 -6.90
C GLY A 126 11.50 -1.83 -6.68
N SER A 127 12.45 -1.08 -7.24
CA SER A 127 13.85 -1.23 -6.88
C SER A 127 14.09 -0.77 -5.43
N LEU A 128 15.15 -1.28 -4.79
CA LEU A 128 15.47 -0.90 -3.42
C LEU A 128 16.06 0.51 -3.42
N ASP A 129 15.55 1.40 -2.57
CA ASP A 129 16.17 2.69 -2.34
C ASP A 129 17.40 2.53 -1.41
N MET A 130 18.58 2.74 -1.99
CA MET A 130 19.85 2.64 -1.27
C MET A 130 20.14 3.83 -0.35
N SER A 131 19.46 4.96 -0.54
CA SER A 131 19.59 6.14 0.32
C SER A 131 18.86 5.98 1.65
N PHE A 132 17.93 5.03 1.75
CA PHE A 132 17.30 4.61 2.99
C PHE A 132 18.01 3.40 3.58
N ASN A 133 18.73 3.60 4.69
CA ASN A 133 19.54 2.58 5.33
C ASN A 133 19.29 2.52 6.86
N PRO A 134 18.53 1.52 7.33
CA PRO A 134 18.27 1.33 8.76
C PRO A 134 19.43 0.62 9.50
N GLY A 135 20.60 0.48 8.88
CA GLY A 135 21.74 -0.25 9.42
C GLY A 135 21.40 -1.73 9.58
N THR A 136 21.51 -2.27 10.80
CA THR A 136 21.08 -3.66 11.06
C THR A 136 19.56 -3.84 11.14
N GLY A 137 18.77 -2.76 11.01
CA GLY A 137 17.31 -2.81 11.03
C GLY A 137 16.72 -3.13 12.39
N ALA A 138 15.46 -3.56 12.41
CA ALA A 138 14.80 -4.04 13.61
C ALA A 138 15.28 -5.45 13.98
N SER A 139 15.31 -5.79 15.27
CA SER A 139 15.70 -7.11 15.75
C SER A 139 14.64 -8.20 15.55
N SER A 140 13.43 -7.80 15.18
CA SER A 140 12.27 -8.65 14.90
C SER A 140 11.28 -7.84 14.05
N ASP A 141 10.11 -8.42 13.82
CA ASP A 141 9.04 -7.96 12.95
C ASP A 141 8.62 -6.51 13.22
N VAL A 142 8.42 -5.78 12.12
CA VAL A 142 7.82 -4.45 12.11
C VAL A 142 6.40 -4.57 11.56
N GLY A 143 5.43 -4.71 12.46
CA GLY A 143 4.02 -4.88 12.09
C GLY A 143 3.36 -3.60 11.56
N SER A 144 3.91 -2.42 11.84
CA SER A 144 3.30 -1.14 11.44
C SER A 144 4.33 -0.08 11.11
N VAL A 145 4.06 0.70 10.06
CA VAL A 145 4.85 1.84 9.64
C VAL A 145 3.94 3.06 9.47
N ALA A 146 4.39 4.23 9.91
CA ALA A 146 3.70 5.50 9.68
C ALA A 146 4.69 6.59 9.25
N LEU A 147 4.33 7.36 8.23
CA LEU A 147 5.12 8.50 7.75
C LEU A 147 4.70 9.78 8.47
N GLN A 148 5.68 10.52 9.00
CA GLN A 148 5.46 11.84 9.57
C GLN A 148 5.62 12.95 8.52
N PRO A 149 4.98 14.13 8.71
CA PRO A 149 5.06 15.24 7.76
C PRO A 149 6.49 15.77 7.51
N ASP A 150 7.40 15.58 8.45
CA ASP A 150 8.81 15.97 8.32
C ASP A 150 9.68 14.92 7.61
N GLY A 151 9.06 13.85 7.08
CA GLY A 151 9.73 12.76 6.39
C GLY A 151 10.32 11.69 7.31
N LYS A 152 10.21 11.83 8.64
CA LYS A 152 10.58 10.77 9.58
C LYS A 152 9.57 9.62 9.52
N VAL A 153 10.03 8.44 9.92
CA VAL A 153 9.26 7.20 9.85
C VAL A 153 9.10 6.64 11.25
N LEU A 154 7.87 6.44 11.69
CA LEU A 154 7.57 5.69 12.90
C LEU A 154 7.40 4.21 12.54
N ILE A 155 8.00 3.35 13.36
CA ILE A 155 7.84 1.90 13.25
C ILE A 155 7.31 1.33 14.56
N GLY A 156 6.39 0.38 14.43
CA GLY A 156 5.82 -0.40 15.52
C GLY A 156 5.91 -1.91 15.24
N GLY A 157 6.16 -2.73 16.26
CA GLY A 157 6.23 -4.18 16.08
C GLY A 157 6.61 -4.95 17.34
N ASN A 158 7.25 -6.12 17.18
CA ASN A 158 7.73 -6.97 18.28
C ASN A 158 9.26 -6.95 18.42
N PHE A 159 9.90 -5.83 18.08
CA PHE A 159 11.35 -5.68 18.21
C PHE A 159 11.74 -5.11 19.58
N TYR A 160 12.99 -5.39 19.98
CA TYR A 160 13.61 -4.89 21.21
C TYR A 160 14.88 -4.07 20.92
N ARG A 161 15.34 -4.07 19.66
CA ARG A 161 16.43 -3.20 19.18
C ARG A 161 16.15 -2.72 17.77
N VAL A 162 16.68 -1.54 17.46
CA VAL A 162 16.81 -1.01 16.11
C VAL A 162 18.24 -0.54 15.90
N ASN A 163 18.88 -1.00 14.84
CA ASN A 163 20.29 -0.73 14.55
C ASN A 163 21.23 -0.94 15.76
N GLY A 164 21.01 -2.04 16.49
CA GLY A 164 21.75 -2.39 17.73
C GLY A 164 21.36 -1.63 18.99
N THR A 165 20.63 -0.51 18.88
CA THR A 165 20.18 0.33 20.00
C THR A 165 18.86 -0.17 20.56
N SER A 166 18.70 -0.21 21.89
CA SER A 166 17.46 -0.66 22.53
C SER A 166 16.27 0.24 22.18
N ARG A 167 15.22 -0.38 21.64
CA ARG A 167 13.93 0.24 21.32
C ARG A 167 12.87 -0.85 21.44
N TYR A 168 11.90 -0.68 22.32
CA TYR A 168 10.94 -1.74 22.65
C TYR A 168 9.60 -1.42 22.02
N GLY A 169 9.27 -2.17 20.96
CA GLY A 169 8.01 -2.08 20.25
C GLY A 169 7.79 -0.83 19.41
N ILE A 170 8.43 0.31 19.73
CA ILE A 170 8.30 1.58 19.03
C ILE A 170 9.68 2.21 18.78
N ALA A 171 9.89 2.72 17.56
CA ALA A 171 11.04 3.55 17.22
C ALA A 171 10.70 4.59 16.15
N ARG A 172 11.56 5.60 16.02
CA ARG A 172 11.51 6.59 14.93
C ARG A 172 12.80 6.54 14.14
N LEU A 173 12.68 6.54 12.81
CA LEU A 173 13.78 6.65 11.87
C LEU A 173 13.75 8.04 11.20
N ASN A 174 14.92 8.55 10.87
CA ASN A 174 15.06 9.72 10.01
C ASN A 174 14.67 9.37 8.56
N SER A 175 14.58 10.38 7.70
CA SER A 175 14.20 10.23 6.29
C SER A 175 15.20 9.40 5.46
N ASP A 176 16.43 9.24 5.96
CA ASP A 176 17.49 8.39 5.40
C ASP A 176 17.50 6.97 6.01
N GLY A 177 16.53 6.66 6.87
CA GLY A 177 16.40 5.37 7.55
C GLY A 177 17.25 5.22 8.81
N SER A 178 18.16 6.15 9.12
CA SER A 178 18.94 6.08 10.36
C SER A 178 18.04 6.21 11.60
N LEU A 179 18.38 5.51 12.69
CA LEU A 179 17.60 5.61 13.94
C LEU A 179 17.68 7.05 14.50
N ASP A 180 16.52 7.64 14.79
CA ASP A 180 16.45 8.92 15.50
C ASP A 180 16.67 8.69 17.00
N LEU A 181 17.89 8.99 17.45
CA LEU A 181 18.29 8.83 18.85
C LEU A 181 17.65 9.86 19.78
N THR A 182 17.05 10.94 19.25
CA THR A 182 16.34 11.95 20.05
C THR A 182 14.92 11.51 20.43
N PHE A 183 14.45 10.42 19.84
CA PHE A 183 13.16 9.81 20.14
C PHE A 183 13.34 8.53 20.94
N ASP A 184 12.81 8.55 22.17
CA ASP A 184 12.67 7.38 23.01
C ASP A 184 11.23 7.32 23.53
N ALA A 185 10.51 6.30 23.09
CA ALA A 185 9.11 6.07 23.47
C ALA A 185 8.98 5.29 24.79
N GLY A 186 10.09 4.95 25.45
CA GLY A 186 10.08 4.07 26.61
C GLY A 186 9.95 2.60 26.22
N LYS A 187 9.25 1.83 27.05
CA LYS A 187 9.14 0.39 26.89
C LYS A 187 7.68 -0.02 26.67
N VAL A 188 7.35 -0.33 25.43
CA VAL A 188 6.11 -1.05 25.12
C VAL A 188 6.39 -2.55 25.16
N ASP A 189 5.68 -3.29 25.99
CA ASP A 189 5.79 -4.75 26.04
C ASP A 189 5.02 -5.43 24.90
N TYR A 190 5.37 -6.65 24.55
CA TYR A 190 4.70 -7.44 23.50
C TYR A 190 4.60 -6.75 22.12
N TRP A 191 3.43 -6.81 21.47
CA TRP A 191 3.23 -6.45 20.07
C TRP A 191 2.55 -5.10 19.93
N VAL A 192 3.16 -4.21 19.16
CA VAL A 192 2.47 -3.07 18.57
C VAL A 192 2.02 -3.46 17.17
N ASN A 193 0.70 -3.57 16.97
CA ASN A 193 0.09 -3.96 15.70
C ASN A 193 -0.20 -2.76 14.80
N VAL A 194 -0.41 -1.58 15.38
CA VAL A 194 -0.73 -0.35 14.64
C VAL A 194 -0.11 0.86 15.31
N VAL A 195 0.46 1.74 14.48
CA VAL A 195 0.88 3.09 14.84
C VAL A 195 0.09 4.07 13.97
N ALA A 196 -0.57 5.04 14.60
CA ALA A 196 -1.31 6.09 13.91
C ALA A 196 -0.83 7.48 14.35
N LEU A 197 -0.68 8.39 13.39
CA LEU A 197 -0.29 9.77 13.65
C LEU A 197 -1.51 10.67 13.71
N GLN A 198 -1.61 11.47 14.76
CA GLN A 198 -2.63 12.49 14.90
C GLN A 198 -2.19 13.80 14.24
N SER A 199 -3.15 14.64 13.83
CA SER A 199 -2.87 15.93 13.17
C SER A 199 -2.06 16.92 14.02
N ASP A 200 -2.03 16.74 15.34
CA ASP A 200 -1.25 17.54 16.29
C ASP A 200 0.15 16.96 16.55
N GLY A 201 0.55 15.93 15.80
CA GLY A 201 1.85 15.26 15.91
C GLY A 201 1.94 14.20 17.02
N LYS A 202 0.88 13.97 17.79
CA LYS A 202 0.84 12.88 18.78
C LYS A 202 0.72 11.51 18.09
N ILE A 203 1.20 10.48 18.78
CA ILE A 203 1.27 9.11 18.28
C ILE A 203 0.29 8.26 19.09
N LEU A 204 -0.59 7.54 18.39
CA LEU A 204 -1.43 6.51 18.96
C LEU A 204 -0.85 5.14 18.60
N ILE A 205 -0.83 4.24 19.58
CA ILE A 205 -0.40 2.86 19.39
C ILE A 205 -1.51 1.91 19.80
N GLY A 206 -1.67 0.81 19.05
CA GLY A 206 -2.63 -0.25 19.35
C GLY A 206 -1.97 -1.61 19.17
N GLY A 207 -2.30 -2.56 20.04
CA GLY A 207 -1.62 -3.85 20.07
C GLY A 207 -2.05 -4.74 21.23
N ASN A 208 -1.23 -5.75 21.53
CA ASN A 208 -1.45 -6.69 22.63
C ASN A 208 -0.58 -6.39 23.86
N PHE A 209 -0.07 -5.17 23.97
CA PHE A 209 0.74 -4.71 25.08
C PHE A 209 -0.09 -4.50 26.35
N THR A 210 0.56 -4.59 27.51
CA THR A 210 -0.04 -4.36 28.82
C THR A 210 0.54 -3.15 29.55
N GLU A 211 1.72 -2.67 29.15
CA GLU A 211 2.43 -1.54 29.75
C GLU A 211 3.09 -0.64 28.67
N ILE A 212 3.25 0.65 28.98
CA ILE A 212 3.96 1.67 28.16
C ILE A 212 4.96 2.47 29.00
#